data_AF-A0A2V6BRH7-F1
#
_entry.id   AF-A0A2V6BRH7-F1
#
_cell.length_a   1.000
_cell.length_b   1.000
_cell.length_c   1.000
_cell.angle_alpha   90.00
_cell.angle_beta   90.00
_cell.angle_gamma   90.00
#
_symmetry.space_group_name_H-M   'P 1'
#
loop_
_entity.id
_entity.type
_entity.pdbx_description
1 polymer ?
#
loop_
_entity_poly.entity_id
_entity_poly.type
_entity_poly.pdbx_seq_one_letter_code
_entity_poly.pdbx_strand_id
1 'polypeptide(L)' 'MEHVTGIGGVFFRAKNPETLSAWYEEMFGISGAPRDYNTAPWIQQAGATVFAPFPSDTEYFGNPGQAWMINFRVA' A
#
# COMPACT_ATOMS: atom_id res chain seq x y z
N MET A 1 -7.89 18.40 17.62
CA MET A 1 -6.95 18.40 16.48
C MET A 1 -6.53 16.95 16.34
N GLU A 2 -6.70 16.38 15.16
CA GLU A 2 -6.32 14.99 14.89
C GLU A 2 -4.80 14.86 14.82
N HIS A 3 -4.26 13.78 15.35
CA HIS A 3 -2.84 13.45 15.32
C HIS A 3 -2.57 12.22 14.45
N VAL A 4 -1.39 12.17 13.83
CA VAL A 4 -0.97 10.98 13.08
C VAL A 4 -0.75 9.82 14.05
N THR A 5 -1.44 8.71 13.80
CA THR A 5 -1.35 7.47 14.60
C THR A 5 -0.62 6.34 13.87
N GLY A 6 -0.33 6.51 12.58
CA GLY A 6 0.51 5.59 11.81
C GLY A 6 0.38 5.77 10.30
N ILE A 7 0.92 4.82 9.53
CA ILE A 7 0.89 4.84 8.07
C ILE A 7 -0.38 4.15 7.56
N GLY A 8 -1.30 4.91 6.96
CA GLY A 8 -2.53 4.35 6.36
C GLY A 8 -2.29 3.61 5.05
N GLY A 9 -1.29 4.03 4.27
CA GLY A 9 -0.93 3.32 3.06
C GLY A 9 0.47 3.61 2.56
N VAL A 10 1.07 2.59 1.93
CA VAL A 10 2.36 2.63 1.23
C VAL A 10 2.09 2.22 -0.20
N PHE A 11 2.23 3.19 -1.11
CA PHE A 11 1.95 3.01 -2.53
C PHE A 11 3.22 3.25 -3.33
N PHE A 12 3.53 2.38 -4.27
CA PHE A 12 4.79 2.47 -5.01
C PHE A 12 4.73 1.87 -6.40
N ARG A 13 5.57 2.36 -7.31
CA ARG A 13 5.67 1.82 -8.67
C ARG A 13 6.47 0.51 -8.68
N ALA A 14 6.01 -0.45 -9.47
CA ALA A 14 6.65 -1.75 -9.68
C ALA A 14 6.48 -2.19 -11.13
N LYS A 15 7.46 -2.93 -11.66
CA LYS A 15 7.37 -3.51 -13.02
C LYS A 15 6.28 -4.58 -13.12
N ASN A 16 6.17 -5.42 -12.08
CA ASN A 16 5.18 -6.50 -11.98
C ASN A 16 4.44 -6.40 -10.64
N PRO A 17 3.42 -5.55 -10.52
CA PRO A 17 2.74 -5.29 -9.24
C PRO A 17 2.14 -6.53 -8.60
N GLU A 18 1.47 -7.36 -9.39
CA GLU A 18 0.82 -8.57 -8.87
C GLU A 18 1.83 -9.59 -8.34
N THR A 19 2.89 -9.87 -9.10
CA THR A 19 3.97 -10.76 -8.67
C THR A 19 4.65 -10.26 -7.41
N LEU A 20 4.89 -8.95 -7.31
CA LEU A 20 5.53 -8.38 -6.14
C LEU A 20 4.63 -8.42 -4.92
N SER A 21 3.34 -8.13 -5.07
CA SER A 21 2.36 -8.23 -3.99
C SER A 21 2.27 -9.68 -3.46
N ALA A 22 2.19 -10.66 -4.35
CA ALA A 22 2.13 -12.07 -3.98
C ALA A 22 3.39 -12.52 -3.22
N TRP A 23 4.57 -12.07 -3.66
CA TRP A 23 5.84 -12.39 -2.98
C TRP A 23 5.92 -11.78 -1.58
N TYR A 24 5.46 -10.55 -1.38
CA TYR A 24 5.41 -9.91 -0.06
C TYR A 24 4.45 -10.63 0.90
N GLU A 25 3.34 -11.14 0.37
CA GLU A 25 2.40 -11.94 1.15
C GLU A 25 3.01 -13.30 1.53
N GLU A 26 3.59 -14.02 0.56
CA GLU A 26 4.21 -15.33 0.79
C GLU A 26 5.40 -15.28 1.76
N MET A 27 6.28 -14.30 1.59
CA MET A 27 7.54 -14.23 2.35
C MET A 27 7.40 -13.53 3.69
N PHE A 28 6.50 -12.54 3.79
CA PHE A 28 6.44 -11.65 4.95
C PHE A 28 5.04 -11.52 5.55
N GLY A 29 4.03 -12.18 4.99
CA GLY A 29 2.65 -12.06 5.46
C GLY A 29 2.06 -10.66 5.28
N ILE A 30 2.62 -9.86 4.36
CA ILE A 30 2.08 -8.54 4.05
C ILE A 30 0.97 -8.71 3.01
N SER A 31 -0.27 -8.80 3.49
CA SER A 31 -1.43 -8.88 2.61
C SER A 31 -1.51 -7.65 1.68
N GLY A 32 -1.79 -7.91 0.41
CA GLY A 32 -1.94 -6.86 -0.59
C GLY A 32 -3.14 -5.94 -0.34
N ALA A 33 -3.25 -4.91 -1.18
CA ALA A 33 -4.42 -4.03 -1.18
C ALA A 33 -5.72 -4.82 -1.49
N PRO A 34 -6.77 -4.70 -0.65
CA PRO A 34 -8.06 -5.32 -0.91
C PRO A 34 -8.67 -4.88 -2.24
N ARG A 35 -9.31 -5.82 -2.94
CA ARG A 35 -10.08 -5.55 -4.19
C ARG A 35 -11.58 -5.42 -3.94
N ASP A 36 -12.01 -5.62 -2.70
CA ASP A 36 -13.38 -5.53 -2.23
C ASP A 36 -13.41 -4.94 -0.81
N TYR A 37 -14.63 -4.66 -0.32
CA TYR A 37 -14.84 -4.07 1.00
C TYR A 37 -14.86 -5.10 2.15
N ASN A 38 -14.79 -6.39 1.85
CA ASN A 38 -14.89 -7.47 2.84
C ASN A 38 -13.51 -8.03 3.24
N THR A 39 -12.48 -7.73 2.47
CA THR A 39 -11.11 -8.17 2.70
C THR A 39 -10.34 -7.11 3.48
N ALA A 40 -9.72 -7.50 4.60
CA ALA A 40 -8.86 -6.61 5.36
C ALA A 40 -7.54 -6.36 4.61
N PRO A 41 -6.99 -5.13 4.63
CA PRO A 41 -5.62 -4.88 4.20
C PRO A 41 -4.63 -5.46 5.22
N TRP A 42 -3.33 -5.28 5.00
CA TRP A 42 -2.34 -5.71 5.99
C TRP A 42 -2.57 -5.07 7.37
N ILE A 43 -2.83 -5.92 8.37
CA ILE A 43 -3.09 -5.52 9.75
C ILE A 43 -1.79 -5.62 10.57
N GLN A 44 -1.28 -4.48 11.00
CA GLN A 44 -0.15 -4.39 11.92
C GLN A 44 -0.64 -4.18 13.36
N GLN A 45 0.27 -4.30 14.34
CA GLN A 45 -0.01 -3.93 15.73
C GLN A 45 -0.52 -2.48 15.88
N ALA A 46 -0.03 -1.56 15.05
CA ALA A 46 -0.45 -0.15 15.05
C ALA A 46 -1.69 0.14 14.18
N GLY A 47 -2.31 -0.89 13.58
CA GLY A 47 -3.50 -0.78 12.75
C GLY A 47 -3.29 -1.12 11.26
N ALA A 48 -4.36 -0.92 10.50
CA ALA A 48 -4.49 -1.29 9.09
C ALA A 48 -3.62 -0.42 8.16
N THR A 49 -2.81 -1.03 7.30
CA THR A 49 -1.99 -0.35 6.30
C THR A 49 -2.25 -0.96 4.92
N VAL A 50 -2.62 -0.14 3.95
CA VAL A 50 -2.70 -0.57 2.55
C VAL A 50 -1.29 -0.65 1.98
N PHE A 51 -0.85 -1.83 1.56
CA PHE A 51 0.43 -2.01 0.88
C PHE A 51 0.19 -2.35 -0.59
N ALA A 52 0.54 -1.42 -1.49
CA ALA A 52 0.06 -1.47 -2.87
C ALA A 52 1.14 -1.10 -3.89
N PRO A 53 1.69 -2.08 -4.62
CA PRO A 53 2.44 -1.78 -5.84
C PRO A 53 1.49 -1.37 -6.98
N PHE A 54 1.94 -0.47 -7.84
CA PHE A 54 1.25 0.03 -9.03
C PHE A 54 2.12 -0.19 -10.27
N PRO A 55 1.53 -0.30 -11.48
CA PRO A 55 2.28 -0.37 -12.72
C PRO A 55 3.27 0.80 -12.83
N SER A 56 4.49 0.53 -13.31
CA SER A 56 5.54 1.54 -13.41
C SER A 56 5.19 2.72 -14.32
N ASP A 57 4.24 2.55 -15.22
CA ASP A 57 3.75 3.52 -16.20
C ASP A 57 2.41 4.18 -15.80
N THR A 58 1.87 3.90 -14.61
CA THR A 58 0.60 4.51 -14.17
C THR A 58 0.65 6.04 -14.14
N GLU A 59 -0.45 6.72 -14.46
CA GLU A 59 -0.57 8.18 -14.28
C GLU A 59 -0.99 8.56 -12.85
N TYR A 60 -1.36 7.58 -12.01
CA TYR A 60 -1.95 7.81 -10.69
C TYR A 60 -1.10 8.67 -9.73
N PHE A 61 0.23 8.62 -9.87
CA PHE A 61 1.17 9.36 -9.01
C PHE A 61 1.39 10.81 -9.49
N GLY A 62 0.79 11.22 -10.60
CA GLY A 62 0.89 12.56 -11.19
C GLY A 62 2.24 12.86 -11.83
N ASN A 63 3.33 12.75 -11.08
CA ASN A 63 4.69 12.95 -11.58
C ASN A 63 5.31 11.61 -12.06
N PRO A 64 5.79 11.50 -13.31
CA PRO A 64 6.44 10.29 -13.82
C PRO A 64 7.67 9.84 -13.02
N GLY A 65 8.41 10.78 -12.42
CA GLY A 65 9.56 10.50 -11.58
C GLY A 65 9.21 10.10 -10.14
N GLN A 66 7.95 10.23 -9.73
CA GLN A 66 7.52 9.88 -8.39
C GLN A 66 7.30 8.37 -8.26
N ALA A 67 8.17 7.73 -7.48
CA ALA A 67 8.15 6.28 -7.27
C ALA A 67 7.29 5.84 -6.06
N TRP A 68 7.04 6.73 -5.10
CA TRP A 68 6.40 6.41 -3.82
C TRP A 68 5.34 7.45 -3.42
N MET A 69 4.33 7.00 -2.69
CA MET A 69 3.32 7.81 -2.01
C MET A 69 2.99 7.16 -0.67
N ILE A 70 2.80 7.97 0.38
CA ILE A 70 2.48 7.50 1.73
C ILE A 70 1.29 8.31 2.24
N ASN A 71 0.30 7.62 2.80
CA ASN A 71 -0.83 8.24 3.49
C ASN A 71 -0.75 7.90 4.98
N PHE A 72 -1.34 8.74 5.83
CA PHE A 72 -1.32 8.56 7.29
C PHE A 72 -2.71 8.22 7.82
N ARG A 73 -2.77 7.39 8.86
CA ARG A 73 -3.94 7.27 9.74
C ARG A 73 -3.92 8.44 10.73
N VAL A 74 -5.08 9.02 10.99
CA VAL A 74 -5.26 10.13 11.94
C VAL A 74 -6.43 9.84 12.89
N ALA A 75 -6.32 10.27 14.14
CA ALA A 75 -7.34 10.16 15.19
C ALA A 75 -7.13 11.21 16.30
#